data_AF-A0A0S6YZI7-F1
#
_entry.id   AF-A0A0S6YZI7-F1
#
_cell.length_a   1.000
_cell.length_b   1.000
_cell.length_c   1.000
_cell.angle_alpha   90.00
_cell.angle_beta   90.00
_cell.angle_gamma   90.00
#
_symmetry.space_group_name_H-M   'P 1'
#
loop_
_entity.id
_entity.type
_entity.pdbx_description
1 polymer ?
#
loop_
_entity_poly.entity_id
_entity_poly.type
_entity_poly.pdbx_seq_one_letter_code
_entity_poly.pdbx_strand_id
1 'polypeptide(L)'
;MQTLITVTAKRDGFRRAGRAWSTAPTTVPADAFDTDQLAALHREPMLVVEERQAEAPEGDAEPVKAEAPEGNTKSAKKAGK
;
A
#
# COMPACT_ATOMS: atom_id res chain seq x y z
N MET A 1 -5.25 19.21 8.48
CA MET A 1 -5.36 17.86 9.08
C MET A 1 -5.11 16.87 7.98
N GLN A 2 -4.07 16.03 8.11
CA GLN A 2 -3.72 15.02 7.12
C GLN A 2 -4.18 13.66 7.63
N THR A 3 -4.91 12.93 6.80
CA THR A 3 -5.29 11.54 7.12
C THR A 3 -4.13 10.64 6.70
N LEU A 4 -3.52 9.96 7.66
CA LEU A 4 -2.56 8.90 7.40
C LEU A 4 -3.27 7.55 7.47
N ILE A 5 -2.94 6.64 6.56
CA ILE A 5 -3.39 5.26 6.60
C ILE A 5 -2.17 4.35 6.80
N THR A 6 -2.28 3.40 7.72
CA THR A 6 -1.34 2.30 7.88
C THR A 6 -1.91 1.09 7.15
N VAL A 7 -1.20 0.58 6.16
CA VAL A 7 -1.62 -0.60 5.39
C VAL A 7 -0.69 -1.76 5.69
N THR A 8 -1.26 -2.88 6.09
CA THR A 8 -0.55 -4.13 6.37
C THR A 8 -1.20 -5.27 5.58
N ALA A 9 -0.44 -5.98 4.75
CA ALA A 9 -0.98 -7.13 4.03
C ALA A 9 -0.90 -8.40 4.89
N LYS A 10 -1.91 -9.27 4.82
CA LYS A 10 -1.83 -10.60 5.43
C LYS A 10 -0.93 -11.55 4.64
N ARG A 11 -0.75 -11.27 3.35
CA ARG A 11 0.09 -12.04 2.43
C ARG A 11 1.20 -11.17 1.89
N ASP A 12 2.43 -11.67 1.97
CA ASP A 12 3.56 -10.98 1.38
C ASP A 12 3.42 -10.85 -0.16
N GLY A 13 3.84 -9.71 -0.70
CA GLY A 13 3.78 -9.42 -2.13
C GLY A 13 2.38 -9.20 -2.70
N PHE A 14 1.38 -8.82 -1.90
CA PHE A 14 0.05 -8.47 -2.39
C PHE A 14 0.07 -7.15 -3.16
N ARG A 15 -0.64 -7.01 -4.29
CA ARG A 15 -0.62 -5.78 -5.09
C ARG A 15 -2.01 -5.15 -5.20
N ARG A 16 -2.16 -3.92 -4.73
CA ARG A 16 -3.40 -3.14 -4.83
C ARG A 16 -3.11 -1.64 -4.89
N ALA A 17 -4.01 -0.86 -5.49
CA ALA A 17 -3.84 0.58 -5.69
C ALA A 17 -2.52 0.97 -6.41
N GLY A 18 -2.05 0.10 -7.32
CA GLY A 18 -0.79 0.32 -8.05
C GLY A 18 0.48 0.11 -7.22
N ARG A 19 0.36 -0.29 -5.95
CA ARG A 19 1.48 -0.53 -5.03
C ARG A 19 1.51 -1.98 -4.57
N ALA A 20 2.71 -2.49 -4.29
CA ALA A 20 2.90 -3.76 -3.60
C ALA A 20 2.90 -3.52 -2.09
N TRP A 21 2.10 -4.30 -1.38
CA TRP A 21 1.96 -4.36 0.05
C TRP A 21 2.53 -5.68 0.55
N SER A 22 3.27 -5.59 1.64
CA SER A 22 3.86 -6.73 2.33
C SER A 22 3.24 -6.87 3.72
N THR A 23 3.64 -7.92 4.43
CA THR A 23 3.27 -8.12 5.83
C THR A 23 3.86 -7.07 6.78
N ALA A 24 4.77 -6.22 6.29
CA ALA A 24 5.26 -5.07 7.01
C ALA A 24 4.24 -3.91 7.00
N PRO A 25 3.89 -3.34 8.17
CA PRO A 25 2.98 -2.21 8.26
C PRO A 25 3.62 -0.98 7.59
N THR A 26 2.91 -0.40 6.63
CA THR A 26 3.40 0.76 5.87
C THR A 26 2.44 1.93 6.03
N THR A 27 2.94 3.02 6.63
CA THR A 27 2.17 4.25 6.81
C THR A 27 2.33 5.18 5.62
N VAL A 28 1.22 5.63 5.04
CA VAL A 28 1.17 6.53 3.88
C VAL A 28 0.03 7.54 4.03
N PRO A 29 0.12 8.73 3.44
CA PRO A 29 -0.99 9.68 3.43
C PRO A 29 -2.14 9.17 2.56
N ALA A 30 -3.38 9.27 3.06
CA ALA A 30 -4.58 8.92 2.33
C ALA A 30 -4.76 9.79 1.08
N ASP A 31 -4.37 11.07 1.16
CA ASP A 31 -4.36 12.02 0.03
C ASP A 31 -3.47 11.59 -1.15
N ALA A 32 -2.55 10.64 -0.97
CA ALA A 32 -1.77 10.10 -2.09
C ALA A 32 -2.56 9.09 -2.95
N PHE A 33 -3.78 8.73 -2.54
CA PHE A 33 -4.63 7.76 -3.21
C PHE A 33 -5.93 8.41 -3.65
N ASP A 34 -6.44 7.96 -4.80
CA ASP A 34 -7.79 8.35 -5.23
C ASP A 34 -8.86 7.65 -4.38
N THR A 35 -10.07 8.21 -4.37
CA THR A 35 -11.24 7.63 -3.68
C THR A 35 -11.48 6.18 -4.10
N ASP A 36 -11.33 5.83 -5.37
CA ASP A 36 -11.48 4.44 -5.85
C ASP A 36 -10.38 3.52 -5.27
N GLN A 37 -9.16 4.04 -5.12
CA GLN A 37 -8.04 3.30 -4.55
C GLN A 37 -8.23 3.07 -3.06
N LEU A 38 -8.68 4.07 -2.31
CA LEU A 38 -9.01 3.94 -0.88
C LEU A 38 -10.14 2.95 -0.68
N ALA A 39 -11.22 3.07 -1.46
CA ALA A 39 -12.34 2.12 -1.42
C ALA A 39 -11.87 0.70 -1.71
N ALA A 40 -10.98 0.52 -2.70
CA ALA A 40 -10.39 -0.76 -3.01
C ALA A 40 -9.52 -1.34 -1.88
N LEU A 41 -8.74 -0.51 -1.18
CA LEU A 41 -7.95 -0.94 -0.02
C LEU A 41 -8.86 -1.40 1.13
N HIS A 42 -9.93 -0.66 1.44
CA HIS A 42 -10.90 -1.02 2.48
C HIS A 42 -11.75 -2.24 2.11
N ARG A 43 -12.05 -2.44 0.82
CA ARG A 43 -12.80 -3.61 0.33
C ARG A 43 -11.98 -4.88 0.30
N GLU A 44 -10.66 -4.79 0.44
CA GLU A 44 -9.76 -5.93 0.31
C GLU A 44 -9.57 -6.64 1.68
N PRO A 45 -10.15 -7.83 1.90
CA PRO A 45 -10.07 -8.51 3.21
C PRO A 45 -8.66 -9.02 3.57
N MET A 46 -7.77 -9.06 2.57
CA MET A 46 -6.36 -9.44 2.69
C MET A 46 -5.46 -8.27 3.11
N LEU A 47 -5.99 -7.04 3.10
CA LEU A 47 -5.32 -5.84 3.58
C LEU A 47 -5.98 -5.39 4.89
N VAL A 48 -5.15 -4.98 5.84
CA VAL A 48 -5.58 -4.31 7.05
C VAL A 48 -5.22 -2.84 6.85
N VAL A 49 -6.23 -1.97 6.87
CA VAL A 49 -6.08 -0.54 6.67
C VAL A 49 -6.54 0.16 7.95
N GLU A 50 -5.66 0.94 8.55
CA GLU A 50 -5.98 1.74 9.74
C GLU A 50 -5.80 3.22 9.43
N GLU A 51 -6.89 3.99 9.51
CA GLU A 51 -6.88 5.43 9.30
C GLU A 51 -6.66 6.18 10.62
N ARG A 52 -5.71 7.12 10.63
CA ARG A 52 -5.41 8.00 11.76
C ARG A 52 -5.27 9.43 11.29
N GLN A 53 -5.91 10.36 11.99
CA GLN A 53 -5.73 11.79 11.77
C GLN A 53 -4.44 12.21 12.46
N ALA A 54 -3.41 12.51 11.69
CA ALA A 54 -2.12 12.93 12.24
C ALA A 54 -1.98 14.45 12.14
N GLU A 55 -1.67 15.08 13.26
CA GLU A 55 -0.96 16.36 13.32
C GLU A 55 0.52 15.98 13.41
N ALA A 56 1.33 16.27 12.38
CA ALA A 56 2.72 15.80 12.33
C ALA A 56 3.56 16.34 13.51
N PRO A 57 4.67 15.69 13.93
CA PRO A 57 5.00 14.26 13.96
C PRO A 57 5.59 13.81 15.33
N GLU A 58 5.25 12.63 15.86
CA GLU A 58 6.18 11.87 16.73
C GLU A 58 5.75 10.40 16.86
N GLY A 59 6.71 9.46 16.67
CA GLY A 59 6.70 8.03 17.03
C GLY A 59 5.44 7.22 16.65
N ASP A 60 5.45 6.25 15.75
CA ASP A 60 6.29 5.06 15.75
C ASP A 60 5.99 4.34 14.43
N ALA A 61 6.95 4.32 13.51
CA ALA A 61 6.99 3.42 12.36
C ALA A 61 8.41 3.53 11.82
N GLU A 62 9.35 2.97 12.57
CA GLU A 62 10.72 2.78 12.12
C GLU A 62 10.68 2.08 10.75
N PRO A 63 11.16 2.72 9.67
CA PRO A 63 11.21 2.11 8.37
C PRO A 63 12.40 1.15 8.37
N VAL A 64 12.21 -0.10 8.81
CA VAL A 64 13.19 -1.17 8.57
C VAL A 64 13.19 -1.50 7.08
N LYS A 65 14.02 -0.73 6.38
CA LYS A 65 14.49 -0.93 5.02
C LYS A 65 15.05 -2.35 4.88
N ALA A 66 14.37 -3.19 4.12
CA ALA A 66 14.93 -4.38 3.47
C ALA A 66 14.16 -4.54 2.15
N GLU A 67 14.67 -3.93 1.09
CA GLU A 67 15.47 -4.61 0.07
C GLU A 67 14.65 -5.63 -0.73
N ALA A 68 14.49 -5.30 -2.01
CA ALA A 68 13.81 -6.08 -3.03
C ALA A 68 14.42 -7.49 -3.20
N PRO A 69 13.69 -8.39 -3.86
CA PRO A 69 14.09 -8.57 -5.25
C PRO A 69 12.91 -8.54 -6.22
N GLU A 70 13.20 -7.92 -7.36
CA GLU A 70 12.69 -8.25 -8.69
C GLU A 70 11.47 -9.18 -8.77
N GLY A 71 10.30 -8.58 -8.92
CA GLY A 71 9.12 -9.24 -9.45
C GLY A 71 8.79 -8.71 -10.85
N ASN A 72 9.66 -9.02 -11.81
CA ASN A 72 9.48 -9.02 -13.27
C ASN A 72 8.44 -8.03 -13.86
N THR A 73 8.98 -7.00 -14.51
CA THR A 73 8.34 -6.27 -15.59
C THR A 73 7.91 -7.21 -16.73
N LYS A 74 6.62 -7.47 -16.88
CA LYS A 74 6.07 -7.75 -18.22
C LYS A 74 4.70 -7.14 -18.44
N SER A 75 4.68 -5.82 -18.59
CA SER A 75 3.82 -5.20 -19.59
C SER A 75 4.49 -5.33 -20.95
N ALA A 76 3.95 -6.19 -21.81
CA ALA A 76 4.01 -6.19 -23.28
C ALA A 76 3.47 -7.56 -23.75
N LYS A 77 2.57 -7.72 -24.72
CA LYS A 77 1.85 -6.81 -25.61
C LYS A 77 0.83 -7.70 -26.36
N LYS A 78 -0.29 -7.08 -26.74
CA LYS A 78 -1.37 -7.51 -27.63
C LYS A 78 -0.91 -8.09 -29.00
N ALA A 79 -1.80 -8.87 -29.62
CA ALA A 79 -1.91 -9.29 -31.04
C ALA A 79 -0.99 -10.45 -31.48
N GLY A 80 -1.40 -11.44 -32.28
CA GLY A 80 -2.63 -11.69 -33.03
C GLY A 80 -2.30 -12.59 -34.25
N LYS A 81 -3.27 -13.44 -34.63
CA LYS A 81 -3.39 -14.24 -35.86
C LYS A 81 -2.72 -15.61 -35.89
#